data_AF-A0A2R6MA34-F1
#
_entry.id   AF-A0A2R6MA34-F1
#
_cell.length_a   1.000
_cell.length_b   1.000
_cell.length_c   1.000
_cell.angle_alpha   90.00
_cell.angle_beta   90.00
_cell.angle_gamma   90.00
#
_symmetry.space_group_name_H-M   'P 1'
#
loop_
_entity.id
_entity.type
_entity.pdbx_description
1 polymer ?
#
loop_
_entity_poly.entity_id
_entity_poly.type
_entity_poly.pdbx_seq_one_letter_code
_entity_poly.pdbx_strand_id
1 'polypeptide(L)'
;WVESLVSDLDSPALLEILPEHRHDWSVEIAFATVGRLGPIETAAVRLDLESAERFDIEYSGSNHTDEDEETRHPPILHFSLSGGIDRVLVALLDRATDQDAPRFPTWLSPTQIRLVPVGEDHVEFCDALAADLESADIRADVDDRDETVGERIARAESDWVPYYAVVGDRELESDADVLKVTVRGEAEERETTVEDLRATVLDDVGDLPKKRRYLPKCVSEHPRFTGR
;
A
#
# COMPACT_ATOMS: atom_id res chain seq x y z
N TRP A 1 -27.01 -18.65 -12.58
CA TRP A 1 -25.56 -18.37 -12.47
C TRP A 1 -25.30 -17.24 -11.49
N VAL A 2 -26.04 -16.11 -11.53
CA VAL A 2 -25.91 -15.02 -10.55
C VAL A 2 -26.05 -15.50 -9.10
N GLU A 3 -27.10 -16.25 -8.78
CA GLU A 3 -27.31 -16.80 -7.42
C GLU A 3 -26.15 -17.70 -6.95
N SER A 4 -25.60 -18.52 -7.85
CA SER A 4 -24.42 -19.35 -7.56
C SER A 4 -23.20 -18.48 -7.28
N LEU A 5 -22.94 -17.48 -8.13
CA LEU A 5 -21.83 -16.55 -7.97
C LEU A 5 -21.91 -15.79 -6.63
N VAL A 6 -23.09 -15.29 -6.27
CA VAL A 6 -23.30 -14.60 -4.99
C VAL A 6 -23.09 -15.55 -3.82
N SER A 7 -23.56 -16.80 -3.94
CA SER A 7 -23.30 -17.84 -2.94
C SER A 7 -21.82 -18.18 -2.79
N ASP A 8 -21.06 -18.18 -3.90
CA ASP A 8 -19.63 -18.48 -3.90
C ASP A 8 -18.79 -17.34 -3.30
N LEU A 9 -19.23 -16.09 -3.47
CA LEU A 9 -18.54 -14.89 -2.96
C LEU A 9 -18.82 -14.60 -1.48
N ASP A 10 -19.80 -15.27 -0.87
CA ASP A 10 -20.22 -15.10 0.54
C ASP A 10 -20.34 -13.63 0.97
N SER A 11 -20.86 -12.79 0.07
CA SER A 11 -20.92 -11.33 0.24
C SER A 11 -22.29 -10.79 -0.19
N PRO A 12 -22.82 -9.74 0.46
CA PRO A 12 -24.03 -9.06 0.00
C PRO A 12 -23.83 -8.53 -1.43
N ALA A 13 -24.78 -8.84 -2.32
CA ALA A 13 -24.75 -8.39 -3.71
C ALA A 13 -26.02 -7.62 -4.05
N LEU A 14 -25.86 -6.56 -4.86
CA LEU A 14 -26.96 -5.84 -5.50
C LEU A 14 -27.00 -6.25 -6.97
N LEU A 15 -28.14 -6.77 -7.42
CA LEU A 15 -28.38 -7.04 -8.83
C LEU A 15 -29.19 -5.90 -9.44
N GLU A 16 -28.60 -5.21 -10.40
CA GLU A 16 -29.28 -4.20 -11.20
C GLU A 16 -29.42 -4.69 -12.65
N ILE A 17 -30.64 -4.61 -13.19
CA ILE A 17 -30.92 -4.92 -14.59
C ILE A 17 -31.23 -3.60 -15.29
N LEU A 18 -30.36 -3.20 -16.20
CA LEU A 18 -30.53 -1.97 -16.95
C LEU A 18 -31.58 -2.16 -18.06
N PRO A 19 -32.50 -1.22 -18.26
CA PRO A 19 -33.59 -1.35 -19.24
C PRO A 19 -33.11 -1.22 -20.70
N GLU A 20 -31.92 -0.65 -20.91
CA GLU A 20 -31.32 -0.41 -22.23
C GLU A 20 -29.83 -0.73 -22.18
N HIS A 21 -29.29 -1.27 -23.28
CA HIS A 21 -27.86 -1.47 -23.45
C HIS A 21 -27.18 -0.14 -23.76
N ARG A 22 -26.57 0.48 -22.73
CA ARG A 22 -25.91 1.80 -22.83
C ARG A 22 -24.39 1.74 -22.66
N HIS A 23 -23.88 0.56 -22.31
CA HIS A 23 -22.47 0.33 -22.06
C HIS A 23 -21.89 -0.57 -23.16
N ASP A 24 -20.56 -0.62 -23.23
CA ASP A 24 -19.79 -1.52 -24.08
C ASP A 24 -19.74 -2.96 -23.55
N TRP A 25 -20.32 -3.20 -22.37
CA TRP A 25 -20.43 -4.51 -21.74
C TRP A 25 -21.89 -4.92 -21.56
N SER A 26 -22.13 -6.23 -21.69
CA SER A 26 -23.45 -6.83 -21.50
C SER A 26 -23.69 -7.27 -20.06
N VAL A 27 -22.62 -7.60 -19.32
CA VAL A 27 -22.66 -7.97 -17.90
C VAL A 27 -21.42 -7.39 -17.20
N GLU A 28 -21.62 -6.77 -16.05
CA GLU A 28 -20.55 -6.33 -15.16
C GLU A 28 -20.70 -6.96 -13.77
N ILE A 29 -19.59 -7.48 -13.23
CA ILE A 29 -19.44 -7.86 -11.84
C ILE A 29 -18.46 -6.87 -11.23
N ALA A 30 -18.99 -5.94 -10.44
CA ALA A 30 -18.25 -4.86 -9.80
C ALA A 30 -18.12 -5.11 -8.30
N PHE A 31 -16.91 -4.97 -7.77
CA PHE A 31 -16.63 -4.98 -6.34
C PHE A 31 -16.51 -3.56 -5.84
N ALA A 32 -17.17 -3.26 -4.72
CA ALA A 32 -17.13 -1.94 -4.11
C ALA A 32 -16.56 -2.01 -2.70
N THR A 33 -15.67 -1.07 -2.38
CA THR A 33 -15.37 -0.75 -0.98
C THR A 33 -16.40 0.25 -0.50
N VAL A 34 -17.06 -0.04 0.62
CA VAL A 34 -18.00 0.89 1.25
C VAL A 34 -17.24 1.63 2.34
N GLY A 35 -17.07 2.93 2.13
CA GLY A 35 -16.32 3.80 3.02
C GLY A 35 -17.08 5.06 3.42
N ARG A 36 -16.40 6.02 4.05
CA ARG A 36 -17.00 7.29 4.52
C ARG A 36 -17.57 8.15 3.39
N LEU A 37 -17.01 8.04 2.19
CA LEU A 37 -17.46 8.75 0.98
C LEU A 37 -18.60 8.01 0.25
N GLY A 38 -19.06 6.87 0.78
CA GLY A 38 -20.00 5.99 0.13
C GLY A 38 -19.32 4.84 -0.61
N PRO A 39 -20.06 4.10 -1.46
CA PRO A 39 -19.51 3.00 -2.23
C PRO A 39 -18.57 3.49 -3.33
N ILE A 40 -17.37 2.93 -3.39
CA ILE A 40 -16.37 3.16 -4.44
C ILE A 40 -16.07 1.83 -5.11
N GLU A 41 -16.37 1.75 -6.41
CA GLU A 41 -16.02 0.59 -7.23
C GLU A 41 -14.51 0.49 -7.42
N THR A 42 -13.94 -0.66 -7.06
CA THR A 42 -12.52 -0.98 -7.18
C THR A 42 -12.32 -2.01 -8.29
N ALA A 43 -12.49 -3.30 -8.00
CA ALA A 43 -12.29 -4.36 -8.96
C ALA A 43 -13.53 -4.57 -9.84
N ALA A 44 -13.34 -4.93 -11.10
CA ALA A 44 -14.46 -5.24 -12.00
C ALA A 44 -14.08 -6.30 -13.04
N VAL A 45 -15.05 -7.17 -13.33
CA VAL A 45 -15.04 -8.11 -14.46
C VAL A 45 -16.21 -7.77 -15.36
N ARG A 46 -15.95 -7.47 -16.64
CA ARG A 46 -16.98 -7.11 -17.61
C ARG A 46 -16.94 -8.05 -18.80
N LEU A 47 -18.11 -8.55 -19.19
CA LEU A 47 -18.30 -9.35 -20.39
C LEU A 47 -18.79 -8.45 -21.52
N ASP A 48 -17.96 -8.34 -22.55
CA ASP A 48 -18.20 -7.57 -23.75
C ASP A 48 -18.43 -8.53 -24.93
N LEU A 49 -19.64 -8.47 -25.50
CA LEU A 49 -20.07 -9.32 -26.59
C LEU A 49 -20.10 -8.60 -27.94
N GLU A 50 -19.84 -7.28 -27.96
CA GLU A 50 -20.07 -6.43 -29.14
C GLU A 50 -18.77 -5.89 -29.74
N SER A 51 -17.75 -5.61 -28.93
CA SER A 51 -16.52 -4.97 -29.41
C SER A 51 -15.78 -5.82 -30.44
N ALA A 52 -15.81 -7.15 -30.31
CA ALA A 52 -15.15 -8.02 -31.26
C ALA A 52 -15.74 -7.89 -32.68
N GLU A 53 -17.07 -7.87 -32.81
CA GLU A 53 -17.74 -7.62 -34.10
C GLU A 53 -17.47 -6.19 -34.58
N ARG A 54 -17.58 -5.20 -33.69
CA ARG A 54 -17.39 -3.78 -34.02
C ARG A 54 -15.98 -3.46 -34.54
N PHE A 55 -14.96 -4.13 -34.01
CA PHE A 55 -13.56 -3.92 -34.38
C PHE A 55 -13.03 -4.98 -35.35
N ASP A 56 -13.89 -5.85 -35.87
CA ASP A 56 -13.52 -6.92 -36.82
C ASP A 56 -12.42 -7.84 -36.25
N ILE A 57 -12.53 -8.15 -34.95
CA ILE A 57 -11.63 -9.06 -34.25
C ILE A 57 -12.16 -10.48 -34.47
N GLU A 58 -11.41 -11.25 -35.22
CA GLU A 58 -11.80 -12.60 -35.64
C GLU A 58 -10.79 -13.65 -35.14
N TYR A 59 -11.28 -14.86 -34.89
CA TYR A 59 -10.45 -16.04 -34.75
C TYR A 59 -10.99 -17.16 -35.64
N SER A 60 -10.08 -17.93 -36.23
CA SER A 60 -10.38 -19.19 -36.90
C SER A 60 -10.18 -20.32 -35.89
N GLY A 61 -11.22 -21.10 -35.62
CA GLY A 61 -11.14 -22.24 -34.69
C GLY A 61 -11.49 -23.54 -35.38
N SER A 62 -10.54 -24.47 -35.49
CA SER A 62 -10.87 -25.89 -35.65
C SER A 62 -11.24 -26.44 -34.26
N ASN A 63 -12.51 -26.41 -33.88
CA ASN A 63 -12.91 -27.19 -32.71
C ASN A 63 -12.78 -28.68 -33.06
N HIS A 64 -12.40 -29.53 -32.10
CA HIS A 64 -12.29 -31.00 -32.25
C HIS A 64 -13.60 -31.73 -32.63
N THR A 65 -14.64 -30.99 -33.03
CA THR A 65 -15.97 -31.49 -33.37
C THR A 65 -16.55 -30.86 -34.64
N ASP A 66 -15.97 -29.78 -35.17
CA ASP A 66 -16.50 -29.09 -36.35
C ASP A 66 -15.39 -28.99 -37.40
N GLU A 67 -15.58 -29.66 -38.54
CA GLU A 67 -14.65 -29.71 -39.68
C GLU A 67 -14.64 -28.41 -40.50
N ASP A 68 -15.40 -27.39 -40.10
CA ASP A 68 -15.57 -26.15 -40.84
C ASP A 68 -14.67 -25.03 -40.27
N GLU A 69 -13.83 -24.47 -41.14
CA GLU A 69 -13.03 -23.26 -40.91
C GLU A 69 -13.94 -22.01 -40.81
N GLU A 70 -14.86 -21.98 -39.84
CA GLU A 70 -15.71 -20.82 -39.59
C GLU A 70 -14.94 -19.73 -38.82
N THR A 71 -14.83 -18.56 -39.44
CA THR A 71 -14.37 -17.34 -38.80
C THR A 71 -15.42 -16.86 -37.78
N ARG A 72 -15.00 -16.56 -36.54
CA ARG A 72 -15.89 -16.17 -35.44
C ARG A 72 -15.35 -14.95 -34.69
N HIS A 73 -16.24 -14.14 -34.12
CA HIS A 73 -15.89 -13.07 -33.20
C HIS A 73 -15.87 -13.59 -31.75
N PRO A 74 -14.78 -13.44 -30.99
CA PRO A 74 -14.71 -13.93 -29.62
C PRO A 74 -15.40 -12.98 -28.64
N PRO A 75 -15.99 -13.47 -27.54
CA PRO A 75 -16.35 -12.62 -26.41
C PRO A 75 -15.07 -12.04 -25.77
N ILE A 76 -15.12 -10.78 -25.36
CA ILE A 76 -14.01 -10.09 -24.70
C ILE A 76 -14.31 -9.98 -23.21
N LEU A 77 -13.37 -10.40 -22.37
CA LEU A 77 -13.45 -10.23 -20.92
C LEU A 77 -12.53 -9.08 -20.51
N HIS A 78 -13.09 -7.99 -20.04
CA HIS A 78 -12.33 -6.89 -19.45
C HIS A 78 -12.18 -7.15 -17.96
N PHE A 79 -10.95 -7.10 -17.46
CA PHE A 79 -10.67 -7.37 -16.06
C PHE A 79 -9.75 -6.31 -15.46
N SER A 80 -10.23 -5.70 -14.37
CA SER A 80 -9.46 -4.78 -13.54
C SER A 80 -9.41 -5.34 -12.12
N LEU A 81 -8.25 -5.84 -11.72
CA LEU A 81 -8.03 -6.47 -10.41
C LEU A 81 -8.20 -5.51 -9.24
N SER A 82 -7.68 -4.30 -9.38
CA SER A 82 -7.65 -3.32 -8.29
C SER A 82 -8.58 -2.14 -8.53
N GLY A 83 -8.98 -1.91 -9.79
CA GLY A 83 -9.51 -0.62 -10.20
C GLY A 83 -8.42 0.40 -10.50
N GLY A 84 -8.85 1.65 -10.61
CA GLY A 84 -7.94 2.79 -10.67
C GLY A 84 -7.10 2.90 -9.39
N ILE A 85 -5.80 3.18 -9.55
CA ILE A 85 -4.86 3.31 -8.43
C ILE A 85 -5.30 4.39 -7.43
N ASP A 86 -5.92 5.46 -7.94
CA ASP A 86 -6.54 6.53 -7.18
C ASP A 86 -7.63 6.01 -6.23
N ARG A 87 -8.52 5.13 -6.72
CA ARG A 87 -9.59 4.55 -5.91
C ARG A 87 -9.05 3.58 -4.86
N VAL A 88 -8.01 2.82 -5.21
CA VAL A 88 -7.30 1.96 -4.25
C VAL A 88 -6.69 2.80 -3.14
N LEU A 89 -6.04 3.92 -3.48
CA LEU A 89 -5.46 4.83 -2.49
C LEU A 89 -6.53 5.44 -1.58
N VAL A 90 -7.68 5.85 -2.13
CA VAL A 90 -8.80 6.33 -1.30
C VAL A 90 -9.29 5.24 -0.35
N ALA A 91 -9.50 4.02 -0.84
CA ALA A 91 -9.93 2.90 0.01
C ALA A 91 -8.91 2.54 1.10
N LEU A 92 -7.61 2.61 0.79
CA LEU A 92 -6.53 2.40 1.76
C LEU A 92 -6.48 3.51 2.81
N LEU A 93 -6.64 4.77 2.41
CA LEU A 93 -6.68 5.92 3.31
C LEU A 93 -7.89 5.86 4.24
N ASP A 94 -9.08 5.56 3.71
CA ASP A 94 -10.30 5.45 4.50
C ASP A 94 -10.14 4.39 5.60
N ARG A 95 -9.66 3.19 5.22
CA ARG A 95 -9.33 2.13 6.18
C ARG A 95 -8.23 2.51 7.17
N ALA A 96 -7.22 3.26 6.73
CA ALA A 96 -6.18 3.75 7.63
C ALA A 96 -6.77 4.69 8.69
N THR A 97 -7.67 5.59 8.30
CA THR A 97 -8.28 6.57 9.20
C THR A 97 -9.32 6.00 10.17
N ASP A 98 -9.77 4.76 9.97
CA ASP A 98 -10.64 4.06 10.91
C ASP A 98 -9.88 3.42 12.08
N GLN A 99 -8.54 3.38 12.02
CA GLN A 99 -7.69 2.97 13.13
C GLN A 99 -7.55 4.09 14.17
N ASP A 100 -7.44 3.75 15.46
CA ASP A 100 -7.23 4.73 16.54
C ASP A 100 -5.98 5.60 16.30
N ALA A 101 -4.93 5.01 15.74
CA ALA A 101 -3.75 5.69 15.24
C ALA A 101 -3.61 5.42 13.72
N PRO A 102 -4.02 6.36 12.85
CA PRO A 102 -4.04 6.12 11.42
C PRO A 102 -2.68 5.75 10.86
N ARG A 103 -2.57 4.61 10.19
CA ARG A 103 -1.31 4.18 9.55
C ARG A 103 -1.59 3.25 8.38
N PHE A 104 -0.67 3.25 7.42
CA PHE A 104 -0.62 2.18 6.44
C PHE A 104 -0.02 0.92 7.07
N PRO A 105 -0.35 -0.28 6.53
CA PRO A 105 0.40 -1.48 6.84
C PRO A 105 1.91 -1.26 6.61
N THR A 106 2.75 -1.85 7.45
CA THR A 106 4.21 -1.62 7.44
C THR A 106 4.83 -1.83 6.04
N TRP A 107 4.37 -2.82 5.27
CA TRP A 107 4.86 -3.07 3.90
C TRP A 107 4.52 -1.95 2.89
N LEU A 108 3.44 -1.19 3.10
CA LEU A 108 3.02 -0.05 2.27
C LEU A 108 3.57 1.28 2.76
N SER A 109 4.02 1.37 4.01
CA SER A 109 4.48 2.63 4.58
C SER A 109 5.67 3.19 3.79
N PRO A 110 5.64 4.48 3.35
CA PRO A 110 6.76 5.09 2.63
C PRO A 110 8.06 5.05 3.43
N THR A 111 7.96 5.32 4.74
CA THR A 111 9.01 5.13 5.75
C THR A 111 8.51 4.13 6.77
N GLN A 112 9.28 3.07 7.02
CA GLN A 112 8.96 2.04 8.01
C GLN A 112 9.57 2.37 9.37
N ILE A 113 10.81 2.85 9.38
CA ILE A 113 11.53 3.25 10.59
C ILE A 113 12.04 4.69 10.43
N ARG A 114 11.81 5.57 11.41
CA ARG A 114 12.43 6.91 11.45
C ARG A 114 13.40 7.03 12.62
N LEU A 115 14.64 7.38 12.35
CA LEU A 115 15.65 7.66 13.36
C LEU A 115 15.68 9.16 13.66
N VAL A 116 15.56 9.52 14.94
CA VAL A 116 15.48 10.91 15.41
C VAL A 116 16.71 11.22 16.28
N PRO A 117 17.81 11.71 15.70
CA PRO A 117 19.04 12.03 16.44
C PRO A 117 18.82 13.21 17.40
N VAL A 118 19.23 13.14 18.67
CA VAL A 118 19.02 14.28 19.60
C VAL A 118 19.89 15.50 19.28
N GLY A 119 21.00 15.32 18.55
CA GLY A 119 21.88 16.39 18.08
C GLY A 119 22.72 15.98 16.87
N GLU A 120 23.47 16.93 16.30
CA GLU A 120 24.28 16.72 15.08
C GLU A 120 25.29 15.58 15.23
N ASP A 121 25.89 15.44 16.41
CA ASP A 121 26.87 14.38 16.72
C ASP A 121 26.29 12.95 16.61
N HIS A 122 24.95 12.81 16.59
CA HIS A 122 24.25 11.53 16.51
C HIS A 122 23.86 11.18 15.07
N VAL A 123 23.92 12.14 14.14
CA VAL A 123 23.46 11.98 12.76
C VAL A 123 24.30 10.92 12.04
N GLU A 124 25.62 10.91 12.24
CA GLU A 124 26.52 9.93 11.59
C GLU A 124 26.17 8.49 11.98
N PHE A 125 25.86 8.26 13.26
CA PHE A 125 25.40 6.95 13.74
C PHE A 125 24.05 6.56 13.13
N CYS A 126 23.07 7.47 13.15
CA CYS A 126 21.76 7.24 12.53
C CYS A 126 21.90 6.95 11.04
N ASP A 127 22.82 7.62 10.35
CA ASP A 127 23.09 7.44 8.94
C ASP A 127 23.64 6.05 8.61
N ALA A 128 24.57 5.56 9.42
CA ALA A 128 25.12 4.21 9.31
C ALA A 128 24.04 3.16 9.59
N LEU A 129 23.26 3.35 10.66
CA LEU A 129 22.16 2.47 11.03
C LEU A 129 21.06 2.42 9.96
N ALA A 130 20.67 3.56 9.40
CA ALA A 130 19.69 3.61 8.31
C ALA A 130 20.20 2.92 7.03
N ALA A 131 21.51 2.94 6.78
CA ALA A 131 22.11 2.22 5.65
C ALA A 131 22.14 0.71 5.89
N ASP A 132 22.42 0.27 7.12
CA ASP A 132 22.34 -1.14 7.52
C ASP A 132 20.91 -1.68 7.36
N LEU A 133 19.92 -0.97 7.89
CA LEU A 133 18.50 -1.31 7.73
C LEU A 133 18.07 -1.34 6.25
N GLU A 134 18.52 -0.39 5.42
CA GLU A 134 18.23 -0.42 3.99
C GLU A 134 18.88 -1.62 3.27
N SER A 135 20.07 -2.06 3.71
CA SER A 135 20.69 -3.28 3.20
C SER A 135 19.87 -4.55 3.49
N ALA A 136 18.99 -4.48 4.49
CA ALA A 136 18.03 -5.51 4.86
C ALA A 136 16.64 -5.32 4.21
N ASP A 137 16.52 -4.47 3.18
CA ASP A 137 15.27 -4.11 2.50
C ASP A 137 14.23 -3.40 3.40
N ILE A 138 14.68 -2.73 4.47
CA ILE A 138 13.84 -1.90 5.33
C ILE A 138 13.99 -0.43 4.96
N ARG A 139 12.85 0.26 4.80
CA ARG A 139 12.81 1.70 4.51
C ARG A 139 12.97 2.51 5.79
N ALA A 140 14.21 2.77 6.20
CA ALA A 140 14.51 3.69 7.30
C ALA A 140 14.57 5.16 6.81
N ASP A 141 14.53 6.18 7.65
CA ASP A 141 15.01 7.53 7.30
C ASP A 141 15.60 8.21 8.55
N VAL A 142 16.33 9.30 8.35
CA VAL A 142 16.97 10.06 9.43
C VAL A 142 16.38 11.45 9.46
N ASP A 143 15.77 11.82 10.58
CA ASP A 143 15.23 13.17 10.78
C ASP A 143 16.32 14.12 11.26
N ASP A 144 17.13 14.58 10.30
CA ASP A 144 18.26 15.49 10.43
C ASP A 144 17.87 16.98 10.38
N ARG A 145 16.57 17.29 10.47
CA ARG A 145 16.09 18.67 10.44
C ARG A 145 16.58 19.44 11.67
N ASP A 146 16.94 20.70 11.44
CA ASP A 146 17.25 21.68 12.50
C ASP A 146 15.96 22.15 13.20
N GLU A 147 15.32 21.20 13.89
CA GLU A 147 14.07 21.34 14.64
C GLU A 147 14.22 20.60 15.99
N THR A 148 13.39 20.96 16.96
CA THR A 148 13.42 20.27 18.26
C THR A 148 13.08 18.78 18.10
N VAL A 149 13.60 17.93 18.99
CA VAL A 149 13.27 16.48 18.99
C VAL A 149 11.75 16.26 19.02
N GLY A 150 11.01 17.06 19.77
CA GLY A 150 9.55 17.01 19.82
C GLY A 150 8.88 17.31 18.47
N GLU A 151 9.36 18.31 17.72
CA GLU A 151 8.86 18.61 16.37
C GLU A 151 9.18 17.48 15.37
N ARG A 152 10.33 16.83 15.54
CA ARG A 152 10.73 15.68 14.73
C ARG A 152 9.90 14.44 15.01
N ILE A 153 9.61 14.14 16.28
CA ILE A 153 8.65 13.11 16.67
C ILE A 153 7.24 13.45 16.14
N ALA A 154 6.77 14.69 16.31
CA ALA A 154 5.47 15.11 15.81
C ALA A 154 5.35 14.95 14.28
N ARG A 155 6.45 15.15 13.55
CA ARG A 155 6.51 14.87 12.11
C ARG A 155 6.44 13.38 11.80
N ALA A 156 7.18 12.53 12.52
CA ALA A 156 7.08 11.07 12.38
C ALA A 156 5.65 10.57 12.57
N GLU A 157 4.96 11.10 13.59
CA GLU A 157 3.55 10.81 13.87
C GLU A 157 2.62 11.36 12.78
N SER A 158 2.92 12.52 12.21
CA SER A 158 2.11 13.11 11.13
C SER A 158 2.28 12.37 9.79
N ASP A 159 3.49 11.88 9.51
CA ASP A 159 3.82 11.08 8.33
C ASP A 159 3.37 9.61 8.47
N TRP A 160 2.77 9.24 9.61
CA TRP A 160 2.28 7.90 9.94
C TRP A 160 3.37 6.83 9.92
N VAL A 161 4.59 7.18 10.34
CA VAL A 161 5.71 6.23 10.40
C VAL A 161 5.40 5.14 11.44
N PRO A 162 5.44 3.84 11.08
CA PRO A 162 5.11 2.75 12.00
C PRO A 162 6.04 2.64 13.22
N TYR A 163 7.34 2.86 13.02
CA TYR A 163 8.36 2.79 14.07
C TYR A 163 9.22 4.05 14.04
N TYR A 164 9.49 4.65 15.19
CA TYR A 164 10.49 5.70 15.28
C TYR A 164 11.33 5.57 16.55
N ALA A 165 12.60 5.94 16.47
CA ALA A 165 13.56 5.76 17.55
C ALA A 165 14.32 7.06 17.81
N VAL A 166 14.33 7.51 19.06
CA VAL A 166 15.15 8.66 19.47
C VAL A 166 16.55 8.15 19.80
N VAL A 167 17.57 8.77 19.19
CA VAL A 167 18.97 8.33 19.31
C VAL A 167 19.77 9.42 20.02
N GLY A 168 20.16 9.15 21.26
CA GLY A 168 20.95 10.05 22.10
C GLY A 168 22.32 9.50 22.48
N ASP A 169 22.99 10.20 23.39
CA ASP A 169 24.34 9.84 23.87
C ASP A 169 24.36 8.41 24.41
N ARG A 170 23.26 7.98 25.04
CA ARG A 170 23.12 6.62 25.59
C ARG A 170 23.22 5.56 24.51
N GLU A 171 22.62 5.77 23.35
CA GLU A 171 22.63 4.83 22.23
C GLU A 171 23.99 4.84 21.49
N LEU A 172 24.79 5.91 21.62
CA LEU A 172 26.18 5.97 21.17
C LEU A 172 27.16 5.28 22.12
N GLU A 173 26.92 5.38 23.44
CA GLU A 173 27.83 4.91 24.49
C GLU A 173 27.58 3.48 24.98
N SER A 174 26.32 3.03 24.96
CA SER A 174 25.95 1.65 25.31
C SER A 174 26.42 0.70 24.21
N ASP A 175 26.41 -0.62 24.45
CA ASP A 175 26.50 -1.61 23.36
C ASP A 175 25.52 -1.17 22.27
N ALA A 176 26.07 -0.68 21.14
CA ALA A 176 25.42 0.17 20.12
C ALA A 176 24.25 -0.50 19.38
N ASP A 177 23.80 -1.63 19.91
CA ASP A 177 22.78 -2.51 19.39
C ASP A 177 21.41 -2.25 20.03
N VAL A 178 21.27 -1.49 21.14
CA VAL A 178 19.97 -1.27 21.80
C VAL A 178 19.39 0.11 21.47
N LEU A 179 18.13 0.13 21.00
CA LEU A 179 17.37 1.33 20.68
C LEU A 179 16.10 1.42 21.53
N LYS A 180 15.70 2.64 21.88
CA LYS A 180 14.33 2.93 22.33
C LYS A 180 13.47 3.25 21.13
N VAL A 181 12.55 2.34 20.84
CA VAL A 181 11.64 2.43 19.69
C VAL A 181 10.23 2.64 20.18
N THR A 182 9.56 3.65 19.64
CA THR A 182 8.13 3.84 19.79
C THR A 182 7.43 3.22 18.58
N VAL A 183 6.41 2.40 18.85
CA VAL A 183 5.52 1.88 17.82
C VAL A 183 4.31 2.78 17.74
N ARG A 184 4.00 3.29 16.54
CA ARG A 184 2.86 4.19 16.35
C ARG A 184 1.56 3.52 16.78
N GLY A 185 0.81 4.21 17.64
CA GLY A 185 -0.45 3.74 18.22
C GLY A 185 -0.28 3.03 19.56
N GLU A 186 0.95 2.82 20.02
CA GLU A 186 1.23 2.31 21.35
C GLU A 186 1.77 3.43 22.24
N ALA A 187 1.42 3.38 23.54
CA ALA A 187 1.78 4.43 24.48
C ALA A 187 3.18 4.27 25.10
N GLU A 188 3.77 3.07 25.00
CA GLU A 188 5.04 2.74 25.67
C GLU A 188 6.19 2.60 24.67
N GLU A 189 7.33 3.17 25.02
CA GLU A 189 8.60 2.93 24.32
C GLU A 189 9.10 1.52 24.67
N ARG A 190 9.59 0.80 23.65
CA ARG A 190 10.22 -0.51 23.82
C ARG A 190 11.72 -0.37 23.66
N GLU A 191 12.48 -0.92 24.61
CA GLU A 191 13.90 -1.17 24.41
C GLU A 191 14.05 -2.47 23.62
N THR A 192 14.70 -2.39 22.46
CA THR A 192 14.88 -3.51 21.54
C THR A 192 16.25 -3.44 20.89
N THR A 193 16.79 -4.58 20.47
CA THR A 193 18.03 -4.56 19.69
C THR A 193 17.76 -4.16 18.24
N VAL A 194 18.78 -3.69 17.51
CA VAL A 194 18.69 -3.43 16.06
C VAL A 194 18.28 -4.70 15.31
N GLU A 195 18.81 -5.85 15.72
CA GLU A 195 18.47 -7.15 15.14
C GLU A 195 17.00 -7.52 15.39
N ASP A 196 16.51 -7.36 16.61
CA ASP A 196 15.12 -7.64 16.97
C ASP A 196 14.14 -6.67 16.30
N LEU A 197 14.51 -5.38 16.18
CA LEU A 197 13.73 -4.40 15.45
C LEU A 197 13.64 -4.78 13.97
N ARG A 198 14.77 -5.16 13.35
CA ARG A 198 14.80 -5.65 11.98
C ARG A 198 13.91 -6.87 11.81
N ALA A 199 14.00 -7.85 12.70
CA ALA A 199 13.18 -9.05 12.64
C ALA A 199 11.69 -8.72 12.75
N THR A 200 11.34 -7.84 13.69
CA THR A 200 9.96 -7.36 13.91
C THR A 200 9.41 -6.69 12.64
N VAL A 201 10.14 -5.76 12.05
CA VAL A 201 9.70 -5.06 10.83
C VAL A 201 9.58 -6.01 9.63
N LEU A 202 10.49 -6.99 9.51
CA LEU A 202 10.42 -7.98 8.43
C LEU A 202 9.26 -8.96 8.61
N ASP A 203 8.90 -9.32 9.84
CA ASP A 203 7.71 -10.12 10.16
C ASP A 203 6.43 -9.35 9.81
N ASP A 204 6.35 -8.08 10.20
CA ASP A 204 5.28 -7.14 9.86
C ASP A 204 5.07 -6.98 8.33
N VAL A 205 6.16 -7.05 7.57
CA VAL A 205 6.13 -7.02 6.10
C VAL A 205 5.73 -8.37 5.53
N GLY A 206 6.17 -9.47 6.15
CA GLY A 206 5.95 -10.84 5.67
C GLY A 206 6.49 -11.08 4.26
N ASP A 207 5.70 -11.80 3.46
CA ASP A 207 6.00 -12.17 2.06
C ASP A 207 5.62 -11.08 1.05
N LEU A 208 5.23 -9.89 1.52
CA LEU A 208 4.77 -8.80 0.67
C LEU A 208 5.96 -8.10 -0.04
N PRO A 209 5.71 -7.40 -1.17
CA PRO A 209 6.78 -6.80 -1.95
C PRO A 209 7.63 -5.81 -1.16
N LYS A 210 8.95 -6.06 -1.15
CA LYS A 210 9.96 -5.17 -0.58
C LYS A 210 10.51 -4.26 -1.66
N LYS A 211 10.46 -2.96 -1.41
CA LYS A 211 10.92 -1.91 -2.33
C LYS A 211 11.78 -0.93 -1.56
N ARG A 212 12.84 -0.46 -2.22
CA ARG A 212 13.71 0.61 -1.70
C ARG A 212 12.93 1.91 -1.53
N ARG A 213 13.51 2.81 -0.74
CA ARG A 213 12.97 4.14 -0.48
C ARG A 213 12.83 4.92 -1.79
N TYR A 214 11.72 5.65 -1.92
CA TYR A 214 11.49 6.58 -3.03
C TYR A 214 11.93 8.01 -2.69
N LEU A 215 12.01 8.32 -1.40
CA LEU A 215 12.46 9.61 -0.87
C LEU A 215 13.94 9.53 -0.43
N PRO A 216 14.63 10.68 -0.35
CA PRO A 216 15.97 10.74 0.24
C PRO A 216 16.01 10.16 1.66
N LYS A 217 17.20 9.70 2.08
CA LYS A 217 17.44 9.18 3.43
C LYS A 217 17.24 10.25 4.50
N CYS A 218 17.68 11.48 4.22
CA CYS A 218 17.58 12.61 5.14
C CYS A 218 16.24 13.31 4.97
N VAL A 219 15.47 13.46 6.06
CA VAL A 219 14.15 14.11 6.04
C VAL A 219 14.27 15.59 5.67
N SER A 220 15.41 16.23 5.96
CA SER A 220 15.70 17.61 5.54
C SER A 220 15.62 17.81 4.01
N GLU A 221 15.89 16.76 3.24
CA GLU A 221 15.87 16.74 1.77
C GLU A 221 14.52 16.32 1.18
N HIS A 222 13.53 15.96 2.03
CA HIS A 222 12.21 15.55 1.54
C HIS A 222 11.49 16.72 0.85
N PRO A 223 10.71 16.47 -0.22
CA PRO A 223 9.88 17.49 -0.84
C PRO A 223 8.95 18.15 0.18
N ARG A 224 9.08 19.47 0.34
CA ARG A 224 8.18 20.26 1.17
C ARG A 224 6.99 20.69 0.35
N PHE A 225 5.84 20.07 0.60
CA PHE A 225 4.58 20.50 0.00
C PHE A 225 4.01 21.67 0.80
N THR A 226 4.21 22.89 0.30
CA THR A 226 3.56 24.09 0.85
C THR A 226 2.27 24.35 0.06
N GLY A 227 1.12 24.05 0.65
CA GLY A 227 -0.18 24.45 0.12
C GLY A 227 -0.54 25.87 0.57
N ARG A 228 -1.11 26.68 -0.34
CA ARG A 228 -1.84 27.91 0.02
C ARG A 228 -3.23 27.57 0.54
#